data_AF-A0A0B4N1V0-F1
#
_entry.id   AF-A0A0B4N1V0-F1
#
_cell.length_a   1.000
_cell.length_b   1.000
_cell.length_c   1.000
_cell.angle_alpha   90.00
_cell.angle_beta   90.00
_cell.angle_gamma   90.00
#
_symmetry.space_group_name_H-M   'P 1'
#
loop_
_entity.id
_entity.type
_entity.pdbx_description
1 polymer ?
#
loop_
_entity_poly.entity_id
_entity_poly.type
_entity_poly.pdbx_seq_one_letter_code
_entity_poly.pdbx_strand_id
1 'polypeptide(L)'
;GIPQLVQPTTQDEAGYRMAFRQAYRYRNNTSRHEKLFDVHPTQLMTDIVRDGSVVENGWGWGWRGFALDCYRQGGAVPTNELQECFGMKDGRDYPYADVYGKKNPGVDIFADRDPRLYETVLVPRQSLPSGFDYAGFGYVDTWVNGAMDFDANNFATAAPDEVQSGYRKFKWMLDYTNDRMNDEYIGVSYIRLAEMYLIRAEAKAETGDLKGALDDLHIVRSRVGLGRLEDMNPELNLTSNKENLINEILRERNCEIGAECGDRLYDMVRRMRQDLFTKPLHEIKIYRLDDNGERMALKDADGNNIDLRWNPSTPWPKFEYETNVIVNGARRWWDPGYWTNKWYLDPVSRIEIQKGYGLTQNPGW
;
A
#
# COMPACT_ATOMS: atom_id res chain seq x y z
N GLY A 1 -15.97 7.78 -22.64
CA GLY A 1 -14.99 7.80 -23.75
C GLY A 1 -14.47 6.41 -23.97
N ILE A 2 -13.47 6.23 -24.84
CA ILE A 2 -12.71 4.97 -24.87
C ILE A 2 -11.90 4.89 -23.56
N PRO A 3 -11.89 3.75 -22.85
CA PRO A 3 -11.09 3.64 -21.63
C PRO A 3 -9.60 3.86 -21.87
N GLN A 4 -8.95 4.61 -20.99
CA GLN A 4 -7.52 4.92 -21.05
C GLN A 4 -6.95 5.12 -19.64
N LEU A 5 -5.66 4.82 -19.46
CA LEU A 5 -4.98 5.10 -18.20
C LEU A 5 -4.99 6.61 -17.93
N VAL A 6 -5.28 7.00 -16.69
CA VAL A 6 -5.16 8.41 -16.29
C VAL A 6 -3.69 8.81 -16.39
N GLN A 7 -3.38 9.87 -17.15
CA GLN A 7 -2.00 10.31 -17.37
C GLN A 7 -1.61 11.44 -16.42
N PRO A 8 -0.33 11.51 -16.00
CA PRO A 8 0.17 12.62 -15.21
C PRO A 8 0.19 13.92 -16.03
N THR A 9 -0.20 15.03 -15.42
CA THR A 9 -0.17 16.36 -16.05
C THR A 9 1.25 16.94 -16.10
N THR A 10 2.13 16.47 -15.22
CA THR A 10 3.55 16.87 -15.11
C THR A 10 4.41 15.61 -14.92
N GLN A 11 5.65 15.63 -15.42
CA GLN A 11 6.60 14.51 -15.32
C GLN A 11 7.45 14.64 -14.05
N ASP A 12 6.79 14.83 -12.92
CA ASP A 12 7.37 14.95 -11.59
C ASP A 12 6.56 14.15 -10.57
N GLU A 13 7.06 14.05 -9.32
CA GLU A 13 6.39 13.28 -8.27
C GLU A 13 4.92 13.71 -8.09
N ALA A 14 4.63 15.02 -8.16
CA ALA A 14 3.29 15.57 -8.01
C ALA A 14 2.33 15.02 -9.07
N GLY A 15 2.74 15.08 -10.34
CA GLY A 15 1.95 14.60 -11.46
C GLY A 15 1.71 13.09 -11.41
N TYR A 16 2.76 12.31 -11.10
CA TYR A 16 2.66 10.85 -10.99
C TYR A 16 1.73 10.41 -9.86
N ARG A 17 1.87 11.02 -8.68
CA ARG A 17 1.01 10.73 -7.52
C ARG A 17 -0.45 11.10 -7.80
N MET A 18 -0.68 12.25 -8.43
CA MET A 18 -2.04 12.69 -8.77
C MET A 18 -2.69 11.76 -9.80
N ALA A 19 -1.98 11.36 -10.86
CA ALA A 19 -2.50 10.40 -11.83
C ALA A 19 -2.88 9.07 -11.17
N PHE A 20 -2.01 8.55 -10.31
CA PHE A 20 -2.30 7.32 -9.56
C PHE A 20 -3.50 7.47 -8.63
N ARG A 21 -3.56 8.55 -7.85
CA ARG A 21 -4.71 8.87 -6.97
C ARG A 21 -6.02 8.96 -7.74
N GLN A 22 -6.01 9.67 -8.86
CA GLN A 22 -7.17 9.79 -9.73
C GLN A 22 -7.62 8.43 -10.30
N ALA A 23 -6.66 7.56 -10.64
CA ALA A 23 -6.94 6.23 -11.17
C ALA A 23 -7.59 5.28 -10.15
N TYR A 24 -7.11 5.24 -8.90
CA TYR A 24 -7.68 4.32 -7.90
C TYR A 24 -8.86 4.93 -7.14
N ARG A 25 -8.80 6.21 -6.75
CA ARG A 25 -9.73 6.81 -5.76
C ARG A 25 -10.98 7.42 -6.38
N TYR A 26 -10.81 8.32 -7.34
CA TYR A 26 -11.90 9.18 -7.79
C TYR A 26 -12.79 8.54 -8.84
N ARG A 27 -14.06 8.95 -8.87
CA ARG A 27 -15.04 8.48 -9.85
C ARG A 27 -14.62 8.82 -11.28
N ASN A 28 -14.89 7.93 -12.21
CA ASN A 28 -14.78 8.24 -13.64
C ASN A 28 -15.63 9.48 -13.98
N ASN A 29 -15.14 10.31 -14.89
CA ASN A 29 -15.84 11.50 -15.36
C ASN A 29 -15.53 11.72 -16.85
N THR A 30 -15.89 12.86 -17.43
CA THR A 30 -15.67 13.12 -18.87
C THR A 30 -14.19 13.12 -19.28
N SER A 31 -13.24 13.37 -18.37
CA SER A 31 -11.80 13.34 -18.62
C SER A 31 -11.08 12.11 -18.06
N ARG A 32 -11.70 11.36 -17.14
CA ARG A 32 -11.14 10.16 -16.50
C ARG A 32 -11.98 8.93 -16.82
N HIS A 33 -11.41 7.99 -17.57
CA HIS A 33 -12.09 6.75 -18.00
C HIS A 33 -11.19 5.52 -17.79
N GLU A 34 -10.43 5.44 -16.71
CA GLU A 34 -9.55 4.27 -16.47
C GLU A 34 -10.33 3.06 -15.93
N LYS A 35 -11.35 3.32 -15.10
CA LYS A 35 -12.14 2.25 -14.49
C LYS A 35 -13.11 1.69 -15.53
N LEU A 36 -13.09 0.38 -15.72
CA LEU A 36 -14.01 -0.32 -16.63
C LEU A 36 -15.31 -0.69 -15.92
N PHE A 37 -15.20 -1.02 -14.63
CA PHE A 37 -16.33 -1.25 -13.75
C PHE A 37 -16.02 -0.60 -12.41
N ASP A 38 -16.70 0.51 -12.12
CA ASP A 38 -16.63 1.21 -10.84
C ASP A 38 -17.98 1.21 -10.12
N VAL A 39 -17.92 1.01 -8.80
CA VAL A 39 -19.08 0.98 -7.93
C VAL A 39 -19.10 2.26 -7.09
N HIS A 40 -20.27 2.87 -6.96
CA HIS A 40 -20.46 4.13 -6.25
C HIS A 40 -21.29 3.87 -4.99
N PRO A 41 -20.72 3.23 -3.95
CA PRO A 41 -21.48 2.92 -2.74
C PRO A 41 -21.96 4.20 -2.02
N THR A 42 -21.22 5.29 -2.17
CA THR A 42 -21.48 6.62 -1.63
C THR A 42 -21.12 7.72 -2.64
N GLN A 43 -21.46 8.99 -2.39
CA GLN A 43 -20.95 10.09 -3.21
C GLN A 43 -19.54 10.46 -2.78
N LEU A 44 -19.35 10.75 -1.50
CA LEU A 44 -18.07 11.10 -0.86
C LEU A 44 -17.63 10.01 0.13
N MET A 45 -16.39 10.10 0.60
CA MET A 45 -15.80 9.09 1.49
C MET A 45 -16.47 9.05 2.86
N THR A 46 -16.88 10.20 3.41
CA THR A 46 -17.51 10.27 4.74
C THR A 46 -19.05 10.30 4.68
N ASP A 47 -19.68 9.93 3.57
CA ASP A 47 -21.15 9.91 3.51
C ASP A 47 -21.71 8.73 4.30
N ILE A 48 -22.80 8.96 5.03
CA ILE A 48 -23.57 7.91 5.71
C ILE A 48 -24.76 7.54 4.84
N VAL A 49 -24.88 6.26 4.46
CA VAL A 49 -26.00 5.75 3.66
C VAL A 49 -26.88 4.84 4.50
N ARG A 50 -28.17 5.18 4.65
CA ARG A 50 -29.20 4.30 5.23
C ARG A 50 -30.25 3.98 4.17
N ASP A 51 -30.49 2.69 3.95
CA ASP A 51 -31.47 2.16 2.99
C ASP A 51 -31.38 2.78 1.58
N GLY A 52 -30.15 2.95 1.06
CA GLY A 52 -29.89 3.49 -0.27
C GLY A 52 -30.01 5.02 -0.39
N SER A 53 -30.25 5.72 0.71
CA SER A 53 -30.30 7.19 0.77
C SER A 53 -29.14 7.75 1.61
N VAL A 54 -28.48 8.81 1.13
CA VAL A 54 -27.50 9.56 1.93
C VAL A 54 -28.27 10.32 3.00
N VAL A 55 -28.01 10.00 4.28
CA VAL A 55 -28.78 10.55 5.41
C VAL A 55 -28.02 11.61 6.22
N GLU A 56 -26.69 11.62 6.16
CA GLU A 56 -25.83 12.59 6.83
C GLU A 56 -24.40 12.53 6.26
N ASN A 57 -23.68 13.65 6.25
CA ASN A 57 -22.24 13.69 5.96
C ASN A 57 -21.50 13.64 7.31
N GLY A 58 -20.83 12.53 7.61
CA GLY A 58 -20.14 12.34 8.89
C GLY A 58 -19.61 10.91 9.04
N TRP A 59 -18.71 10.70 10.01
CA TRP A 59 -18.02 9.43 10.32
C TRP A 59 -18.97 8.29 10.78
N GLY A 60 -20.02 8.00 10.02
CA GLY A 60 -21.06 7.07 10.42
C GLY A 60 -20.67 5.62 10.18
N TRP A 61 -21.04 4.80 11.15
CA TRP A 61 -21.02 3.33 11.11
C TRP A 61 -22.03 2.71 10.12
N GLY A 62 -22.23 3.33 8.95
CA GLY A 62 -23.40 3.07 8.11
C GLY A 62 -23.09 2.78 6.63
N TRP A 63 -22.34 1.72 6.33
CA TRP A 63 -22.72 0.57 5.47
C TRP A 63 -21.55 -0.42 5.26
N ARG A 64 -21.88 -1.68 4.99
CA ARG A 64 -21.00 -2.89 4.95
C ARG A 64 -20.06 -3.01 3.73
N GLY A 65 -19.87 -1.95 2.93
CA GLY A 65 -19.20 -2.04 1.63
C GLY A 65 -17.77 -1.49 1.56
N PHE A 66 -17.46 -0.48 2.38
CA PHE A 66 -16.12 0.12 2.41
C PHE A 66 -15.86 0.53 3.86
N ALA A 67 -15.22 -0.37 4.62
CA ALA A 67 -15.00 -0.23 6.06
C ALA A 67 -13.93 0.84 6.37
N LEU A 68 -14.17 2.08 5.95
CA LEU A 68 -13.23 3.20 6.05
C LEU A 68 -12.88 3.53 7.50
N ASP A 69 -13.87 3.54 8.38
CA ASP A 69 -13.62 3.75 9.81
C ASP A 69 -12.82 2.57 10.40
N CYS A 70 -13.03 1.34 9.93
CA CYS A 70 -12.16 0.22 10.31
C CYS A 70 -10.74 0.43 9.81
N TYR A 71 -10.52 0.92 8.58
CA TYR A 71 -9.17 1.22 8.10
C TYR A 71 -8.49 2.35 8.87
N ARG A 72 -9.23 3.39 9.27
CA ARG A 72 -8.73 4.43 10.17
C ARG A 72 -8.29 3.82 11.50
N GLN A 73 -9.12 2.96 12.09
CA GLN A 73 -8.88 2.26 13.36
C GLN A 73 -7.98 1.02 13.23
N GLY A 74 -7.02 1.00 12.30
CA GLY A 74 -6.04 -0.09 12.23
C GLY A 74 -6.51 -1.41 11.61
N GLY A 75 -7.68 -1.45 10.98
CA GLY A 75 -8.22 -2.63 10.30
C GLY A 75 -7.38 -3.11 9.08
N ALA A 76 -6.47 -2.27 8.57
CA ALA A 76 -5.41 -2.71 7.67
C ALA A 76 -4.18 -1.81 7.79
N VAL A 77 -3.13 -2.34 8.41
CA VAL A 77 -1.85 -1.63 8.58
C VAL A 77 -0.82 -2.20 7.59
N PRO A 78 -0.13 -1.37 6.78
CA PRO A 78 0.92 -1.82 5.88
C PRO A 78 2.04 -2.57 6.61
N THR A 79 2.61 -3.61 6.02
CA THR A 79 3.81 -4.26 6.59
C THR A 79 5.08 -3.72 5.96
N ASN A 80 6.23 -3.97 6.58
CA ASN A 80 7.50 -3.59 6.00
C ASN A 80 7.71 -4.22 4.60
N GLU A 81 7.27 -5.45 4.38
CA GLU A 81 7.34 -6.09 3.06
C GLU A 81 6.53 -5.33 2.00
N LEU A 82 5.42 -4.68 2.36
CA LEU A 82 4.66 -3.89 1.41
C LEU A 82 5.43 -2.65 0.98
N GLN A 83 6.11 -1.95 1.90
CA GLN A 83 6.91 -0.79 1.47
C GLN A 83 8.10 -1.23 0.61
N GLU A 84 8.73 -2.35 0.92
CA GLU A 84 9.84 -2.89 0.11
C GLU A 84 9.44 -3.33 -1.30
N CYS A 85 8.15 -3.64 -1.52
CA CYS A 85 7.65 -3.95 -2.86
C CYS A 85 7.84 -2.78 -3.83
N PHE A 86 7.79 -1.55 -3.33
CA PHE A 86 7.96 -0.34 -4.13
C PHE A 86 9.45 -0.10 -4.41
N GLY A 87 9.84 0.08 -5.67
CA GLY A 87 11.23 0.32 -6.04
C GLY A 87 11.72 1.74 -5.73
N MET A 88 12.83 2.09 -6.37
CA MET A 88 13.34 3.46 -6.46
C MET A 88 12.60 4.24 -7.55
N LYS A 89 12.67 5.57 -7.52
CA LYS A 89 11.96 6.49 -8.43
C LYS A 89 12.31 6.30 -9.91
N ASP A 90 13.47 5.72 -10.20
CA ASP A 90 13.91 5.43 -11.57
C ASP A 90 13.43 4.05 -12.07
N GLY A 91 12.83 3.24 -11.20
CA GLY A 91 12.33 1.90 -11.52
C GLY A 91 13.27 0.76 -11.13
N ARG A 92 14.42 1.04 -10.50
CA ARG A 92 15.26 0.02 -9.85
C ARG A 92 14.56 -0.61 -8.65
N ASP A 93 14.94 -1.82 -8.30
CA ASP A 93 14.45 -2.50 -7.11
C ASP A 93 14.93 -1.83 -5.82
N TYR A 94 14.22 -2.10 -4.73
CA TYR A 94 14.53 -1.58 -3.40
C TYR A 94 15.85 -2.16 -2.87
N PRO A 95 16.91 -1.34 -2.68
CA PRO A 95 18.24 -1.87 -2.39
C PRO A 95 18.57 -1.92 -0.90
N TYR A 96 17.65 -1.55 -0.02
CA TYR A 96 17.94 -1.31 1.41
C TYR A 96 17.46 -2.43 2.34
N ALA A 97 17.20 -3.64 1.83
CA ALA A 97 16.75 -4.76 2.66
C ALA A 97 17.78 -5.15 3.75
N ASP A 98 19.06 -4.80 3.58
CA ASP A 98 20.14 -5.12 4.51
C ASP A 98 20.48 -3.99 5.49
N VAL A 99 19.72 -2.88 5.50
CA VAL A 99 20.04 -1.74 6.39
C VAL A 99 19.44 -1.87 7.80
N TYR A 100 18.44 -2.74 7.98
CA TYR A 100 17.78 -2.89 9.28
C TYR A 100 18.76 -3.44 10.33
N GLY A 101 18.76 -2.82 11.51
CA GLY A 101 19.66 -3.15 12.61
C GLY A 101 21.09 -2.62 12.44
N LYS A 102 21.44 -1.99 11.30
CA LYS A 102 22.74 -1.32 11.15
C LYS A 102 22.72 0.02 11.89
N LYS A 103 23.82 0.30 12.59
CA LYS A 103 24.03 1.60 13.24
C LYS A 103 24.35 2.67 12.20
N ASN A 104 23.69 3.83 12.28
CA ASN A 104 23.86 4.98 11.39
C ASN A 104 24.12 4.59 9.92
N PRO A 105 23.15 3.97 9.24
CA PRO A 105 23.32 3.44 7.88
C PRO A 105 23.58 4.53 6.83
N GLY A 106 23.43 5.81 7.18
CA GLY A 106 23.75 6.93 6.30
C GLY A 106 22.80 7.09 5.11
N VAL A 107 21.64 6.41 5.14
CA VAL A 107 20.66 6.41 4.06
C VAL A 107 19.25 6.66 4.57
N ASP A 108 18.49 7.46 3.82
CA ASP A 108 17.04 7.56 3.96
C ASP A 108 16.38 6.53 3.04
N ILE A 109 15.82 5.46 3.62
CA ILE A 109 15.20 4.38 2.82
C ILE A 109 13.89 4.80 2.15
N PHE A 110 13.35 5.97 2.50
CA PHE A 110 12.09 6.49 1.97
C PHE A 110 12.31 7.61 0.95
N ALA A 111 13.54 8.08 0.76
CA ALA A 111 13.88 9.05 -0.27
C ALA A 111 13.88 8.41 -1.66
N ASP A 112 13.46 9.18 -2.67
CA ASP A 112 13.57 8.82 -4.09
C ASP A 112 12.98 7.44 -4.44
N ARG A 113 11.79 7.14 -3.92
CA ARG A 113 11.06 5.88 -4.16
C ARG A 113 10.04 6.01 -5.28
N ASP A 114 9.51 4.87 -5.72
CA ASP A 114 8.32 4.80 -6.58
C ASP A 114 7.22 5.74 -6.03
N PRO A 115 6.70 6.69 -6.83
CA PRO A 115 5.72 7.67 -6.36
C PRO A 115 4.47 7.04 -5.72
N ARG A 116 4.12 5.81 -6.10
CA ARG A 116 2.97 5.08 -5.55
C ARG A 116 3.16 4.68 -4.09
N LEU A 117 4.40 4.54 -3.60
CA LEU A 117 4.68 4.32 -2.18
C LEU A 117 4.03 5.43 -1.35
N TYR A 118 4.26 6.68 -1.74
CA TYR A 118 3.79 7.88 -1.05
C TYR A 118 2.27 8.10 -1.18
N GLU A 119 1.61 7.36 -2.08
CA GLU A 119 0.15 7.30 -2.18
C GLU A 119 -0.45 6.05 -1.52
N THR A 120 0.40 5.15 -1.00
CA THR A 120 -0.02 3.87 -0.42
C THR A 120 0.19 3.82 1.08
N VAL A 121 1.36 4.25 1.54
CA VAL A 121 1.83 4.15 2.93
C VAL A 121 2.31 5.52 3.38
N LEU A 122 1.94 5.92 4.60
CA LEU A 122 2.50 7.10 5.24
C LEU A 122 3.92 6.77 5.73
N VAL A 123 4.90 7.46 5.17
CA VAL A 123 6.33 7.27 5.46
C VAL A 123 7.00 8.62 5.71
N PRO A 124 8.18 8.68 6.35
CA PRO A 124 8.90 9.93 6.54
C PRO A 124 9.17 10.65 5.22
N ARG A 125 8.95 11.97 5.23
CA ARG A 125 9.10 12.85 4.07
C ARG A 125 9.57 14.22 4.54
N GLN A 126 10.76 14.64 4.10
CA GLN A 126 11.24 16.00 4.33
C GLN A 126 10.33 17.05 3.68
N SER A 127 9.82 16.74 2.49
CA SER A 127 8.91 17.61 1.76
C SER A 127 7.87 16.81 0.98
N LEU A 128 6.71 17.42 0.80
CA LEU A 128 5.64 16.97 -0.08
C LEU A 128 5.61 17.84 -1.34
N PRO A 129 5.25 17.26 -2.50
CA PRO A 129 5.12 18.02 -3.74
C PRO A 129 4.05 19.11 -3.64
N SER A 130 4.16 20.15 -4.48
CA SER A 130 3.16 21.23 -4.52
C SER A 130 1.74 20.70 -4.70
N GLY A 131 0.79 21.21 -3.90
CA GLY A 131 -0.61 20.76 -3.88
C GLY A 131 -0.88 19.53 -2.98
N PHE A 132 0.18 18.92 -2.44
CA PHE A 132 0.10 17.85 -1.45
C PHE A 132 0.51 18.37 -0.08
N ASP A 133 -0.25 17.98 0.92
CA ASP A 133 0.09 18.14 2.33
C ASP A 133 -0.42 16.90 3.09
N TYR A 134 -0.04 16.81 4.35
CA TYR A 134 -0.64 15.92 5.32
C TYR A 134 -1.17 16.77 6.48
N ALA A 135 -2.50 16.95 6.57
CA ALA A 135 -3.15 17.82 7.54
C ALA A 135 -2.58 19.25 7.54
N GLY A 136 -2.28 19.79 6.35
CA GLY A 136 -1.66 21.11 6.17
C GLY A 136 -0.13 21.14 6.33
N PHE A 137 0.51 20.03 6.71
CA PHE A 137 1.97 19.94 6.80
C PHE A 137 2.57 19.61 5.45
N GLY A 138 3.62 20.34 5.08
CA GLY A 138 4.43 20.06 3.89
C GLY A 138 5.47 18.95 4.08
N TYR A 139 5.43 18.22 5.19
CA TYR A 139 6.36 17.15 5.56
C TYR A 139 5.63 16.07 6.35
N VAL A 140 6.28 14.93 6.59
CA VAL A 140 5.75 13.82 7.39
C VAL A 140 6.86 13.22 8.24
N ASP A 141 6.64 13.06 9.55
CA ASP A 141 7.57 12.42 10.49
C ASP A 141 6.92 11.28 11.30
N THR A 142 7.11 10.05 10.81
CA THR A 142 6.53 8.83 11.39
C THR A 142 7.52 7.97 12.19
N TRP A 143 8.56 8.57 12.78
CA TRP A 143 9.50 7.84 13.65
C TRP A 143 9.00 7.73 15.09
N VAL A 144 9.68 6.91 15.89
CA VAL A 144 9.39 6.75 17.32
C VAL A 144 9.50 8.10 18.03
N ASN A 145 8.47 8.46 18.79
CA ASN A 145 8.27 9.77 19.40
C ASN A 145 8.18 10.94 18.39
N GLY A 146 7.90 10.67 17.11
CA GLY A 146 7.60 11.68 16.09
C GLY A 146 6.17 12.21 16.21
N ALA A 147 5.64 12.80 15.13
CA ALA A 147 4.33 13.44 15.19
C ALA A 147 3.16 12.45 15.34
N MET A 148 3.32 11.19 14.91
CA MET A 148 2.30 10.18 15.18
C MET A 148 2.06 9.98 16.69
N ASP A 149 3.10 10.08 17.51
CA ASP A 149 3.02 9.89 18.97
C ASP A 149 2.70 11.19 19.73
N PHE A 150 3.09 12.35 19.18
CA PHE A 150 3.09 13.64 19.89
C PHE A 150 2.19 14.72 19.27
N ASP A 151 1.54 14.46 18.14
CA ASP A 151 0.63 15.40 17.49
C ASP A 151 -0.69 14.75 17.10
N ALA A 152 -1.48 14.40 18.13
CA ALA A 152 -2.80 13.81 17.95
C ALA A 152 -3.79 14.73 17.21
N ASN A 153 -3.54 16.04 17.14
CA ASN A 153 -4.43 16.97 16.42
C ASN A 153 -4.28 16.82 14.90
N ASN A 154 -3.07 16.55 14.42
CA ASN A 154 -2.78 16.51 12.99
C ASN A 154 -2.61 15.08 12.46
N PHE A 155 -2.14 14.17 13.31
CA PHE A 155 -1.93 12.77 12.95
C PHE A 155 -3.02 11.86 13.52
N ALA A 156 -4.04 12.39 14.20
CA ALA A 156 -4.97 11.63 15.04
C ALA A 156 -4.23 10.87 16.16
N THR A 157 -4.96 10.44 17.19
CA THR A 157 -4.38 9.56 18.21
C THR A 157 -3.85 8.29 17.52
N ALA A 158 -2.54 8.07 17.54
CA ALA A 158 -1.94 6.80 17.10
C ALA A 158 -2.27 5.71 18.12
N ALA A 159 -3.52 5.25 18.09
CA ALA A 159 -3.90 4.10 18.87
C ALA A 159 -3.05 2.89 18.42
N PRO A 160 -2.66 1.99 19.33
CA PRO A 160 -1.69 0.94 19.05
C PRO A 160 -2.05 0.05 17.85
N ASP A 161 -3.35 -0.10 17.57
CA ASP A 161 -3.90 -0.83 16.43
C ASP A 161 -3.71 -0.08 15.09
N GLU A 162 -3.78 1.26 15.06
CA GLU A 162 -3.64 2.05 13.84
C GLU A 162 -2.23 2.06 13.26
N VAL A 163 -1.22 1.94 14.13
CA VAL A 163 0.21 2.04 13.81
C VAL A 163 0.98 0.80 14.22
N GLN A 164 0.29 -0.34 14.39
CA GLN A 164 0.87 -1.55 14.99
C GLN A 164 2.16 -2.03 14.31
N SER A 165 2.31 -1.79 13.00
CA SER A 165 3.50 -2.15 12.23
C SER A 165 4.51 -1.01 12.05
N GLY A 166 4.31 0.15 12.69
CA GLY A 166 5.08 1.37 12.49
C GLY A 166 4.68 2.19 11.25
N TYR A 167 3.71 1.70 10.47
CA TYR A 167 3.19 2.39 9.29
C TYR A 167 1.73 2.79 9.47
N ARG A 168 1.27 3.77 8.67
CA ARG A 168 -0.17 4.01 8.43
C ARG A 168 -0.51 3.83 6.97
N LYS A 169 -1.75 3.39 6.71
CA LYS A 169 -2.29 3.35 5.36
C LYS A 169 -2.62 4.77 4.90
N PHE A 170 -2.19 5.11 3.69
CA PHE A 170 -2.51 6.38 3.02
C PHE A 170 -3.41 6.16 1.79
N LYS A 171 -3.32 5.01 1.11
CA LYS A 171 -4.22 4.69 -0.02
C LYS A 171 -5.67 4.79 0.44
N TRP A 172 -6.51 5.46 -0.36
CA TRP A 172 -7.93 5.78 -0.09
C TRP A 172 -8.15 6.86 0.96
N MET A 173 -7.41 6.79 2.08
CA MET A 173 -7.64 7.64 3.26
C MET A 173 -6.94 9.00 3.18
N LEU A 174 -5.81 9.12 2.48
CA LEU A 174 -4.97 10.30 2.54
C LEU A 174 -4.58 10.62 4.01
N ASP A 175 -4.84 11.84 4.47
CA ASP A 175 -4.40 12.39 5.77
C ASP A 175 -5.51 12.47 6.83
N TYR A 176 -6.65 11.80 6.63
CA TYR A 176 -7.76 11.76 7.58
C TYR A 176 -8.47 13.10 7.85
N THR A 177 -8.19 14.16 7.10
CA THR A 177 -8.97 15.40 7.19
C THR A 177 -10.25 15.32 6.35
N ASN A 178 -11.35 15.92 6.84
CA ASN A 178 -12.62 15.92 6.10
C ASN A 178 -12.47 16.55 4.70
N ASP A 179 -11.70 17.63 4.58
CA ASP A 179 -11.49 18.34 3.32
C ASP A 179 -10.76 17.47 2.30
N ARG A 180 -9.76 16.68 2.71
CA ARG A 180 -9.07 15.75 1.83
C ARG A 180 -9.87 14.49 1.57
N MET A 181 -10.62 13.99 2.55
CA MET A 181 -11.47 12.80 2.39
C MET A 181 -12.60 13.03 1.40
N ASN A 182 -13.17 14.23 1.39
CA ASN A 182 -14.33 14.59 0.59
C ASN A 182 -13.98 15.57 -0.55
N ASP A 183 -12.70 15.64 -0.94
CA ASP A 183 -12.21 16.50 -2.00
C ASP A 183 -12.87 16.20 -3.36
N GLU A 184 -13.28 14.96 -3.61
CA GLU A 184 -14.01 14.56 -4.81
C GLU A 184 -14.86 13.29 -4.62
N TYR A 185 -15.79 13.06 -5.55
CA TYR A 185 -16.60 11.85 -5.55
C TYR A 185 -15.76 10.57 -5.67
N ILE A 186 -16.03 9.60 -4.80
CA ILE A 186 -15.41 8.28 -4.86
C ILE A 186 -16.06 7.42 -5.94
N GLY A 187 -15.23 6.60 -6.59
CA GLY A 187 -15.68 5.41 -7.29
C GLY A 187 -14.77 4.25 -6.92
N VAL A 188 -15.29 3.21 -6.28
CA VAL A 188 -14.51 2.02 -5.94
C VAL A 188 -14.28 1.24 -7.24
N SER A 189 -13.03 1.15 -7.67
CA SER A 189 -12.67 0.37 -8.86
C SER A 189 -12.75 -1.11 -8.55
N TYR A 190 -13.59 -1.83 -9.28
CA TYR A 190 -13.60 -3.29 -9.25
C TYR A 190 -12.83 -3.88 -10.45
N ILE A 191 -12.83 -3.17 -11.58
CA ILE A 191 -11.97 -3.47 -12.74
C ILE A 191 -11.46 -2.15 -13.31
N ARG A 192 -10.15 -2.02 -13.50
CA ARG A 192 -9.55 -0.86 -14.18
C ARG A 192 -8.50 -1.25 -15.20
N LEU A 193 -8.25 -0.35 -16.16
CA LEU A 193 -7.44 -0.66 -17.33
C LEU A 193 -6.00 -1.07 -16.99
N ALA A 194 -5.39 -0.53 -15.92
CA ALA A 194 -4.06 -0.96 -15.50
C ALA A 194 -4.01 -2.46 -15.15
N GLU A 195 -5.06 -2.96 -14.49
CA GLU A 195 -5.18 -4.39 -14.21
C GLU A 195 -5.27 -5.20 -15.49
N MET A 196 -6.02 -4.73 -16.50
CA MET A 196 -6.13 -5.44 -17.79
C MET A 196 -4.79 -5.55 -18.52
N TYR A 197 -3.96 -4.50 -18.46
CA TYR A 197 -2.59 -4.58 -18.96
C TYR A 197 -1.77 -5.62 -18.20
N LEU A 198 -1.88 -5.68 -16.87
CA LEU A 198 -1.13 -6.66 -16.05
C LEU A 198 -1.62 -8.10 -16.23
N ILE A 199 -2.93 -8.32 -16.38
CA ILE A 199 -3.49 -9.64 -16.74
C ILE A 199 -2.97 -10.08 -18.11
N ARG A 200 -2.98 -9.16 -19.08
CA ARG A 200 -2.47 -9.45 -20.43
C ARG A 200 -0.96 -9.69 -20.43
N ALA A 201 -0.21 -8.95 -19.62
CA ALA A 201 1.23 -9.16 -19.44
C ALA A 201 1.51 -10.57 -18.89
N GLU A 202 0.78 -10.99 -17.85
CA GLU A 202 0.94 -12.33 -17.28
C GLU A 202 0.60 -13.42 -18.31
N ALA A 203 -0.53 -13.26 -19.03
CA ALA A 203 -0.95 -14.22 -20.05
C ALA A 203 0.09 -14.34 -21.18
N LYS A 204 0.62 -13.22 -21.67
CA LYS A 204 1.69 -13.20 -22.69
C LYS A 204 2.93 -13.92 -22.20
N ALA A 205 3.38 -13.64 -20.97
CA ALA A 205 4.52 -14.30 -20.37
C ALA A 205 4.31 -15.82 -20.27
N GLU A 206 3.14 -16.28 -19.83
CA GLU A 206 2.81 -17.71 -19.78
C GLU A 206 2.78 -18.39 -21.16
N THR A 207 2.44 -17.65 -22.22
CA THR A 207 2.49 -18.13 -23.60
C THR A 207 3.86 -17.98 -24.28
N GLY A 208 4.87 -17.47 -23.56
CA GLY A 208 6.25 -17.31 -24.04
C GLY A 208 6.56 -15.97 -24.72
N ASP A 209 5.59 -15.06 -24.84
CA ASP A 209 5.82 -13.70 -25.34
C ASP A 209 6.32 -12.77 -24.22
N LEU A 210 7.58 -12.98 -23.80
CA LEU A 210 8.19 -12.22 -22.72
C LEU A 210 8.34 -10.73 -23.08
N LYS A 211 8.65 -10.43 -24.34
CA LYS A 211 8.80 -9.05 -24.82
C LYS A 211 7.46 -8.32 -24.78
N GLY A 212 6.40 -8.92 -25.32
CA GLY A 212 5.07 -8.31 -25.29
C GLY A 212 4.50 -8.18 -23.87
N ALA A 213 4.89 -9.05 -22.95
CA ALA A 213 4.56 -8.94 -21.53
C ALA A 213 5.28 -7.76 -20.87
N LEU A 214 6.59 -7.58 -21.13
CA LEU A 214 7.35 -6.42 -20.67
C LEU A 214 6.80 -5.10 -21.25
N ASP A 215 6.35 -5.10 -22.49
CA ASP A 215 5.72 -3.92 -23.10
C ASP A 215 4.41 -3.54 -22.38
N ASP A 216 3.57 -4.51 -22.02
CA ASP A 216 2.35 -4.26 -21.25
C ASP A 216 2.66 -3.78 -19.82
N LEU A 217 3.67 -4.37 -19.18
CA LEU A 217 4.16 -3.95 -17.87
C LEU A 217 4.66 -2.50 -17.90
N HIS A 218 5.41 -2.15 -18.96
CA HIS A 218 5.98 -0.82 -19.12
C HIS A 218 4.91 0.26 -19.31
N ILE A 219 3.76 -0.05 -19.92
CA ILE A 219 2.64 0.90 -20.03
C ILE A 219 2.16 1.36 -18.65
N VAL A 220 2.02 0.45 -17.70
CA VAL A 220 1.60 0.77 -16.32
C VAL A 220 2.69 1.54 -15.58
N ARG A 221 3.93 1.08 -15.68
CA ARG A 221 5.11 1.69 -15.02
C ARG A 221 5.39 3.11 -15.49
N SER A 222 5.27 3.37 -16.80
CA SER A 222 5.51 4.67 -17.41
C SER A 222 4.57 5.77 -16.89
N ARG A 223 3.33 5.40 -16.52
CA ARG A 223 2.34 6.34 -15.98
C ARG A 223 2.84 7.03 -14.71
N VAL A 224 3.71 6.36 -13.94
CA VAL A 224 4.27 6.88 -12.69
C VAL A 224 5.78 7.14 -12.79
N GLY A 225 6.28 7.31 -14.02
CA GLY A 225 7.67 7.73 -14.29
C GLY A 225 8.74 6.65 -14.15
N LEU A 226 8.36 5.39 -13.96
CA LEU A 226 9.33 4.31 -13.77
C LEU A 226 9.88 3.82 -15.10
N GLY A 227 11.19 3.57 -15.14
CA GLY A 227 11.87 2.98 -16.29
C GLY A 227 11.40 1.55 -16.59
N ARG A 228 11.76 1.09 -17.79
CA ARG A 228 11.61 -0.31 -18.20
C ARG A 228 12.31 -1.21 -17.19
N LEU A 229 11.59 -2.22 -16.71
CA LEU A 229 12.05 -3.01 -15.58
C LEU A 229 13.30 -3.83 -15.91
N GLU A 230 13.35 -4.36 -17.14
CA GLU A 230 14.47 -5.13 -17.67
C GLU A 230 15.73 -4.27 -17.93
N ASP A 231 15.57 -2.98 -18.17
CA ASP A 231 16.69 -2.05 -18.36
C ASP A 231 17.25 -1.59 -17.02
N MET A 232 16.37 -1.36 -16.04
CA MET A 232 16.76 -0.88 -14.71
C MET A 232 17.28 -2.01 -13.81
N ASN A 233 16.86 -3.26 -14.05
CA ASN A 233 17.20 -4.43 -13.23
C ASN A 233 17.63 -5.61 -14.13
N PRO A 234 18.74 -5.46 -14.88
CA PRO A 234 19.18 -6.46 -15.86
C PRO A 234 19.49 -7.84 -15.25
N GLU A 235 19.89 -7.88 -13.97
CA GLU A 235 20.16 -9.09 -13.21
C GLU A 235 18.94 -10.00 -13.02
N LEU A 236 17.72 -9.46 -13.16
CA LEU A 236 16.49 -10.24 -13.10
C LEU A 236 16.28 -11.11 -14.36
N ASN A 237 17.00 -10.85 -15.46
CA ASN A 237 16.94 -11.64 -16.70
C ASN A 237 15.52 -11.80 -17.27
N LEU A 238 14.70 -10.75 -17.21
CA LEU A 238 13.26 -10.81 -17.53
C LEU A 238 12.94 -11.13 -18.99
N THR A 239 13.87 -10.87 -19.90
CA THR A 239 13.73 -11.15 -21.34
C THR A 239 13.96 -12.62 -21.69
N SER A 240 14.50 -13.42 -20.77
CA SER A 240 14.85 -14.83 -21.00
C SER A 240 14.36 -15.77 -19.89
N ASN A 241 13.97 -15.24 -18.73
CA ASN A 241 13.43 -16.01 -17.61
C ASN A 241 11.96 -15.66 -17.35
N LYS A 242 11.07 -16.55 -17.81
CA LYS A 242 9.62 -16.43 -17.64
C LYS A 242 9.21 -16.32 -16.17
N GLU A 243 9.75 -17.16 -15.29
CA GLU A 243 9.32 -17.19 -13.89
C GLU A 243 9.73 -15.91 -13.14
N ASN A 244 10.90 -15.35 -13.45
CA ASN A 244 11.29 -14.04 -12.92
C ASN A 244 10.35 -12.94 -13.42
N LEU A 245 9.98 -12.93 -14.71
CA LEU A 245 9.01 -11.98 -15.25
C LEU A 245 7.63 -12.12 -14.60
N ILE A 246 7.14 -13.34 -14.38
CA ILE A 246 5.88 -13.56 -13.68
C ILE A 246 5.93 -13.01 -12.24
N ASN A 247 7.01 -13.25 -11.51
CA ASN A 247 7.17 -12.70 -10.17
C ASN A 247 7.16 -11.17 -10.16
N GLU A 248 7.80 -10.54 -11.14
CA GLU A 248 7.78 -9.09 -11.29
C GLU A 248 6.42 -8.53 -11.71
N ILE A 249 5.69 -9.23 -12.57
CA ILE A 249 4.30 -8.87 -12.90
C ILE A 249 3.43 -8.92 -11.63
N LEU A 250 3.59 -9.95 -10.79
CA LEU A 250 2.85 -10.06 -9.52
C LEU A 250 3.28 -8.99 -8.49
N ARG A 251 4.55 -8.56 -8.50
CA ARG A 251 5.03 -7.43 -7.68
C ARG A 251 4.43 -6.11 -8.16
N GLU A 252 4.44 -5.86 -9.47
CA GLU A 252 3.86 -4.67 -10.07
C GLU A 252 2.35 -4.61 -9.83
N ARG A 253 1.63 -5.74 -9.92
CA ARG A 253 0.24 -5.86 -9.50
C ARG A 253 0.05 -5.43 -8.04
N ASN A 254 0.92 -5.86 -7.13
CA ASN A 254 0.84 -5.45 -5.73
C ASN A 254 1.12 -3.94 -5.54
N CYS A 255 2.04 -3.35 -6.30
CA CYS A 255 2.29 -1.91 -6.23
C CYS A 255 1.13 -1.08 -6.81
N GLU A 256 0.52 -1.61 -7.86
CA GLU A 256 -0.51 -0.95 -8.64
C GLU A 256 -1.90 -1.04 -7.97
N ILE A 257 -2.41 -2.26 -7.82
CA ILE A 257 -3.75 -2.57 -7.28
C ILE A 257 -3.72 -3.14 -5.85
N GLY A 258 -2.56 -3.15 -5.20
CA GLY A 258 -2.47 -3.50 -3.78
C GLY A 258 -3.37 -2.62 -2.93
N ALA A 259 -3.98 -3.25 -1.91
CA ALA A 259 -4.97 -2.64 -1.02
C ALA A 259 -6.23 -2.07 -1.72
N GLU A 260 -6.52 -2.54 -2.94
CA GLU A 260 -7.83 -2.44 -3.60
C GLU A 260 -8.65 -3.73 -3.32
N CYS A 261 -9.66 -4.07 -4.13
CA CYS A 261 -10.74 -5.07 -3.87
C CYS A 261 -10.32 -6.56 -3.74
N GLY A 262 -9.27 -6.86 -2.96
CA GLY A 262 -8.87 -8.22 -2.58
C GLY A 262 -7.84 -8.89 -3.49
N ASP A 263 -7.33 -8.18 -4.51
CA ASP A 263 -6.53 -8.75 -5.60
C ASP A 263 -5.29 -9.51 -5.13
N ARG A 264 -4.58 -9.01 -4.11
CA ARG A 264 -3.36 -9.67 -3.61
C ARG A 264 -3.63 -11.05 -3.03
N LEU A 265 -4.75 -11.24 -2.33
CA LEU A 265 -5.12 -12.54 -1.78
C LEU A 265 -5.40 -13.53 -2.92
N TYR A 266 -6.19 -13.11 -3.91
CA TYR A 266 -6.53 -13.95 -5.06
C TYR A 266 -5.32 -14.27 -5.94
N ASP A 267 -4.40 -13.32 -6.13
CA ASP A 267 -3.12 -13.53 -6.80
C ASP A 267 -2.28 -14.59 -6.07
N MET A 268 -2.21 -14.52 -4.75
CA MET A 268 -1.49 -15.52 -3.94
C MET A 268 -2.15 -16.91 -4.00
N VAL A 269 -3.47 -16.98 -3.99
CA VAL A 269 -4.21 -18.25 -4.11
C VAL A 269 -4.01 -18.89 -5.48
N ARG A 270 -4.28 -18.17 -6.56
CA ARG A 270 -4.24 -18.73 -7.93
C ARG A 270 -2.82 -19.13 -8.37
N ARG A 271 -1.79 -18.46 -7.84
CA ARG A 271 -0.37 -18.79 -8.07
C ARG A 271 0.20 -19.74 -7.03
N MET A 272 -0.63 -20.28 -6.13
CA MET A 272 -0.23 -21.20 -5.07
C MET A 272 0.98 -20.70 -4.26
N ARG A 273 0.96 -19.43 -3.87
CA ARG A 273 2.06 -18.75 -3.16
C ARG A 273 2.06 -19.08 -1.67
N GLN A 274 2.15 -20.36 -1.34
CA GLN A 274 2.35 -20.84 0.03
C GLN A 274 3.49 -20.08 0.71
N ASP A 275 4.60 -19.86 -0.01
CA ASP A 275 5.75 -19.11 0.46
C ASP A 275 5.38 -17.73 1.01
N LEU A 276 4.44 -17.01 0.38
CA LEU A 276 3.97 -15.70 0.84
C LEU A 276 2.92 -15.79 1.96
N PHE A 277 2.11 -16.85 1.99
CA PHE A 277 1.17 -17.08 3.09
C PHE A 277 1.90 -17.40 4.40
N THR A 278 2.95 -18.21 4.32
CA THR A 278 3.74 -18.67 5.46
C THR A 278 4.91 -17.76 5.82
N LYS A 279 5.24 -16.75 4.99
CA LYS A 279 6.29 -15.76 5.27
C LYS A 279 5.92 -14.93 6.51
N PRO A 280 6.74 -14.93 7.58
CA PRO A 280 6.61 -13.98 8.68
C PRO A 280 6.74 -12.55 8.16
N LEU A 281 5.83 -11.67 8.58
CA LEU A 281 5.82 -10.27 8.18
C LEU A 281 6.35 -9.38 9.29
N HIS A 282 6.85 -8.20 8.92
CA HIS A 282 7.58 -7.34 9.84
C HIS A 282 6.92 -5.97 10.03
N GLU A 283 7.04 -5.47 11.25
CA GLU A 283 6.89 -4.05 11.60
C GLU A 283 8.20 -3.29 11.34
N ILE A 284 8.14 -1.97 11.32
CA ILE A 284 9.30 -1.08 11.34
C ILE A 284 9.30 -0.23 12.61
N LYS A 285 10.50 0.10 13.09
CA LYS A 285 10.74 1.25 13.96
C LYS A 285 11.81 2.13 13.32
N ILE A 286 11.55 3.42 13.30
CA ILE A 286 12.44 4.43 12.74
C ILE A 286 12.90 5.28 13.92
N TYR A 287 14.20 5.46 14.07
CA TYR A 287 14.79 6.25 15.15
C TYR A 287 15.58 7.42 14.56
N ARG A 288 15.36 8.62 15.08
CA ARG A 288 16.21 9.77 14.75
C ARG A 288 17.59 9.63 15.37
N LEU A 289 18.58 10.07 14.62
CA LEU A 289 19.95 10.19 15.09
C LEU A 289 20.31 11.64 15.41
N ASP A 290 21.17 11.81 16.41
CA ASP A 290 21.83 13.06 16.72
C ASP A 290 23.02 13.32 15.77
N ASP A 291 23.72 14.45 15.98
CA ASP A 291 24.87 14.84 15.15
C ASP A 291 26.06 13.87 15.26
N ASN A 292 26.13 13.07 16.33
CA ASN A 292 27.14 12.04 16.52
C ASN A 292 26.76 10.71 15.84
N GLY A 293 25.55 10.62 15.27
CA GLY A 293 25.03 9.38 14.68
C GLY A 293 24.53 8.38 15.72
N GLU A 294 24.22 8.84 16.93
CA GLU A 294 23.61 8.02 17.99
C GLU A 294 22.11 8.25 18.01
N ARG A 295 21.32 7.25 18.42
CA ARG A 295 19.88 7.43 18.60
C ARG A 295 19.62 8.55 19.62
N MET A 296 18.71 9.44 19.25
CA MET A 296 18.21 10.44 20.21
C MET A 296 17.53 9.73 21.39
N ALA A 297 17.69 10.30 22.59
CA ALA A 297 17.05 9.78 23.78
C ALA A 297 15.51 9.79 23.62
N LEU A 298 14.87 8.66 23.91
CA LEU A 298 13.41 8.53 23.86
C LEU A 298 12.73 8.98 25.16
N LYS A 299 13.49 9.00 26.26
CA LYS A 299 12.97 9.29 27.61
C LYS A 299 13.79 10.40 28.26
N ASP A 300 13.12 11.28 29.00
CA ASP A 300 13.76 12.25 29.87
C ASP A 300 14.25 11.60 31.19
N ALA A 301 14.85 12.41 32.07
CA ALA A 301 15.36 11.94 33.36
C ALA A 301 14.26 11.40 34.30
N ASP A 302 13.01 11.82 34.09
CA ASP A 302 11.84 11.44 34.87
C ASP A 302 11.10 10.23 34.26
N GLY A 303 11.53 9.75 33.09
CA GLY A 303 10.96 8.60 32.38
C GLY A 303 9.79 8.93 31.43
N ASN A 304 9.51 10.21 31.19
CA ASN A 304 8.51 10.63 30.20
C ASN A 304 9.07 10.54 28.78
N ASN A 305 8.21 10.27 27.80
CA ASN A 305 8.64 10.29 26.40
C ASN A 305 9.05 11.72 26.01
N ILE A 306 10.19 11.85 25.31
CA ILE A 306 10.65 13.11 24.73
C ILE A 306 9.95 13.32 23.39
N ASP A 307 9.39 14.51 23.17
CA ASP A 307 8.85 14.93 21.86
C ASP A 307 9.99 15.08 20.86
N LEU A 308 10.03 14.19 19.86
CA LEU A 308 11.04 14.16 18.81
C LEU A 308 10.46 14.58 17.45
N ARG A 309 9.38 15.36 17.43
CA ARG A 309 8.86 15.95 16.18
C ARG A 309 9.93 16.77 15.45
N TRP A 310 9.86 16.75 14.13
CA TRP A 310 10.78 17.56 13.32
C TRP A 310 10.39 19.03 13.35
N ASN A 311 11.40 19.90 13.43
CA ASN A 311 11.23 21.33 13.19
C ASN A 311 11.68 21.62 11.74
N PRO A 312 10.79 22.09 10.85
CA PRO A 312 11.13 22.40 9.45
C PRO A 312 12.23 23.44 9.26
N SER A 313 12.57 24.21 10.30
CA SER A 313 13.69 25.17 10.30
C SER A 313 15.05 24.50 10.52
N THR A 314 15.09 23.18 10.72
CA THR A 314 16.30 22.40 10.98
C THR A 314 16.57 21.44 9.82
N PRO A 315 17.82 20.98 9.61
CA PRO A 315 18.11 19.95 8.61
C PRO A 315 17.25 18.69 8.81
N TRP A 316 17.00 17.96 7.73
CA TRP A 316 16.35 16.66 7.82
C TRP A 316 17.23 15.69 8.61
N PRO A 317 16.70 15.00 9.63
CA PRO A 317 17.50 14.12 10.47
C PRO A 317 17.98 12.88 9.70
N LYS A 318 18.99 12.21 10.27
CA LYS A 318 19.40 10.86 9.86
C LYS A 318 18.62 9.82 10.67
N PHE A 319 18.56 8.60 10.14
CA PHE A 319 17.75 7.54 10.73
C PHE A 319 18.51 6.24 10.94
N GLU A 320 18.09 5.51 11.96
CA GLU A 320 18.27 4.08 12.08
C GLU A 320 16.92 3.36 11.96
N TYR A 321 16.96 2.13 11.45
CA TYR A 321 15.78 1.33 11.21
C TYR A 321 15.91 -0.01 11.91
N GLU A 322 14.85 -0.43 12.58
CA GLU A 322 14.70 -1.78 13.09
C GLU A 322 13.46 -2.41 12.50
N THR A 323 13.52 -3.71 12.25
CA THR A 323 12.36 -4.51 11.87
C THR A 323 12.21 -5.64 12.87
N ASN A 324 10.99 -5.84 13.36
CA ASN A 324 10.66 -6.99 14.19
C ASN A 324 9.60 -7.83 13.50
N VAL A 325 9.62 -9.14 13.72
CA VAL A 325 8.52 -10.00 13.28
C VAL A 325 7.26 -9.56 14.03
N ILE A 326 6.16 -9.39 13.30
CA ILE A 326 4.85 -9.11 13.89
C ILE A 326 4.49 -10.26 14.83
N VAL A 327 4.15 -9.96 16.08
CA VAL A 327 3.72 -10.97 17.07
C VAL A 327 2.23 -10.86 17.38
N ASN A 328 1.71 -9.64 17.46
CA ASN A 328 0.29 -9.39 17.68
C ASN A 328 -0.47 -9.57 16.36
N GLY A 329 -1.45 -10.47 16.33
CA GLY A 329 -2.14 -10.81 15.09
C GLY A 329 -1.30 -11.61 14.10
N ALA A 330 -0.21 -12.25 14.57
CA ALA A 330 0.61 -13.15 13.77
C ALA A 330 -0.27 -14.21 13.07
N ARG A 331 -0.01 -14.46 11.78
CA ARG A 331 -0.82 -15.43 11.02
C ARG A 331 -0.57 -16.82 11.55
N ARG A 332 -1.64 -17.59 11.77
CA ARG A 332 -1.51 -19.03 12.11
C ARG A 332 -0.74 -19.82 11.06
N TRP A 333 -0.76 -19.37 9.80
CA TRP A 333 0.01 -19.95 8.71
C TRP A 333 1.54 -19.87 8.89
N TRP A 334 2.05 -19.07 9.83
CA TRP A 334 3.48 -19.00 10.16
C TRP A 334 3.92 -20.12 11.10
N ASP A 335 2.98 -20.76 11.81
CA ASP A 335 3.28 -21.87 12.72
C ASP A 335 3.83 -23.06 11.91
N PRO A 336 5.00 -23.60 12.26
CA PRO A 336 5.56 -24.77 11.58
C PRO A 336 4.56 -25.93 11.51
N GLY A 337 4.29 -26.41 10.29
CA GLY A 337 3.37 -27.52 10.03
C GLY A 337 1.88 -27.16 10.03
N TYR A 338 1.50 -25.90 10.27
CA TYR A 338 0.08 -25.49 10.25
C TYR A 338 -0.50 -25.37 8.84
N TRP A 339 0.32 -24.96 7.88
CA TRP A 339 -0.13 -24.84 6.49
C TRP A 339 -0.45 -26.21 5.88
N THR A 340 -1.63 -26.31 5.27
CA THR A 340 -1.98 -27.36 4.30
C THR A 340 -2.67 -26.72 3.10
N ASN A 341 -2.69 -27.40 1.95
CA ASN A 341 -3.27 -26.84 0.72
C ASN A 341 -4.78 -26.56 0.79
N LYS A 342 -5.48 -26.95 1.87
CA LYS A 342 -6.90 -26.62 2.06
C LYS A 342 -7.14 -25.11 2.13
N TRP A 343 -6.16 -24.33 2.60
CA TRP A 343 -6.28 -22.88 2.79
C TRP A 343 -6.35 -22.10 1.47
N TYR A 344 -6.17 -22.75 0.33
CA TYR A 344 -6.46 -22.15 -0.98
C TYR A 344 -7.96 -22.04 -1.29
N LEU A 345 -8.81 -22.74 -0.54
CA LEU A 345 -10.27 -22.73 -0.74
C LEU A 345 -10.97 -22.45 0.58
N ASP A 346 -12.01 -21.64 0.55
CA ASP A 346 -12.87 -21.43 1.71
C ASP A 346 -13.72 -22.68 1.98
N PRO A 347 -14.00 -23.03 3.25
CA PRO A 347 -14.91 -24.12 3.56
C PRO A 347 -16.33 -23.78 3.11
N VAL A 348 -17.02 -24.76 2.54
CA VAL A 348 -18.46 -24.64 2.29
C VAL A 348 -19.21 -24.80 3.62
N SER A 349 -20.23 -23.96 3.82
CA SER A 349 -21.04 -23.98 5.05
C SER A 349 -21.61 -25.38 5.31
N ARG A 350 -21.36 -25.91 6.50
CA ARG A 350 -21.85 -27.23 6.92
C ARG A 350 -23.39 -27.34 6.84
N ILE A 351 -24.09 -26.24 7.15
CA ILE A 351 -25.55 -26.18 7.07
C ILE A 351 -26.02 -26.34 5.62
N GLU A 352 -25.31 -25.75 4.66
CA GLU A 352 -25.66 -25.88 3.24
C GLU A 352 -25.43 -27.30 2.73
N ILE A 353 -24.33 -27.95 3.12
CA ILE A 353 -24.06 -29.36 2.80
C ILE A 353 -25.17 -30.27 3.35
N GLN A 354 -25.61 -30.02 4.59
CA GLN A 354 -26.63 -30.84 5.26
C GLN A 354 -28.03 -30.75 4.65
N LYS A 355 -28.30 -29.77 3.77
CA LYS A 355 -29.59 -29.70 3.04
C LYS A 355 -29.76 -30.83 2.02
N GLY A 356 -28.69 -31.53 1.64
CA GLY A 356 -28.77 -32.73 0.81
C GLY A 356 -29.02 -32.49 -0.67
N TYR A 357 -28.80 -31.28 -1.20
CA TYR A 357 -28.95 -30.97 -2.63
C TYR A 357 -27.77 -31.44 -3.51
N GLY A 358 -26.91 -32.34 -3.00
CA GLY A 358 -25.74 -32.85 -3.73
C GLY A 358 -24.46 -32.03 -3.60
N LEU A 359 -24.42 -31.04 -2.69
CA LEU A 359 -23.23 -30.23 -2.42
C LEU A 359 -22.20 -31.03 -1.60
N THR A 360 -20.94 -31.04 -2.03
CA THR A 360 -19.81 -31.65 -1.29
C THR A 360 -18.87 -30.59 -0.73
N GLN A 361 -18.09 -30.97 0.28
CA GLN A 361 -17.10 -30.08 0.89
C GLN A 361 -15.85 -29.90 0.00
N ASN A 362 -15.17 -28.77 0.14
CA ASN A 362 -13.85 -28.52 -0.45
C ASN A 362 -12.77 -29.42 0.21
N PRO A 363 -11.73 -29.83 -0.53
CA PRO A 363 -10.71 -30.74 -0.01
C PRO A 363 -10.05 -30.25 1.29
N GLY A 364 -10.04 -31.11 2.32
CA GLY A 364 -9.37 -30.85 3.60
C GLY A 364 -10.19 -30.13 4.67
N TRP A 365 -11.45 -29.78 4.37
CA TRP A 365 -12.40 -29.12 5.27
C TRP A 365 -13.44 -30.04 5.88
#